data_AF-A0A800BX46-F1
#
_entry.id   AF-A0A800BX46-F1
#
_cell.length_a   1.000
_cell.length_b   1.000
_cell.length_c   1.000
_cell.angle_alpha   90.00
_cell.angle_beta   90.00
_cell.angle_gamma   90.00
#
_symmetry.space_group_name_H-M   'P 1'
#
loop_
_entity.id
_entity.type
_entity.pdbx_description
1 polymer ?
#
loop_
_entity_poly.entity_id
_entity_poly.type
_entity_poly.pdbx_seq_one_letter_code
_entity_poly.pdbx_strand_id
1 'polypeptide(L)'
;MIAGTTHEYLVRLRDVILEEREFTKVLDMESLAEVMQEKEELIQVLAHVSQLDDEDKEIAGIIRHENRRNAYLFKATLGWIRETMEFFGKRTVASSYSADAGMINSKVNGRLLSGKV
;
A
#
# COMPACT_ATOMS: atom_id res chain seq x y z
N MET A 1 12.76 11.44 22.76
CA MET A 1 11.57 10.55 22.86
C MET A 1 11.23 10.41 24.33
N ILE A 2 10.04 10.83 24.73
CA ILE A 2 9.52 10.55 26.07
C ILE A 2 9.37 9.03 26.14
N ALA A 3 9.95 8.38 27.15
CA ALA A 3 9.90 6.93 27.31
C ALA A 3 8.45 6.53 27.62
N GLY A 4 7.68 6.23 26.57
CA GLY A 4 6.34 5.68 26.71
C GLY A 4 6.37 4.24 27.23
N THR A 5 5.25 3.79 27.78
CA THR A 5 5.10 2.40 28.21
C THR A 5 4.83 1.47 27.01
N THR A 6 5.10 0.17 27.13
CA THR A 6 4.76 -0.83 26.10
C THR A 6 3.29 -0.71 25.66
N HIS A 7 2.39 -0.52 26.63
CA HIS A 7 0.97 -0.31 26.39
C HIS A 7 0.70 0.90 25.47
N GLU A 8 1.32 2.05 25.76
CA GLU A 8 1.16 3.26 24.94
C GLU A 8 1.64 3.05 23.51
N TYR A 9 2.75 2.34 23.31
CA TYR A 9 3.23 2.00 21.97
C TYR A 9 2.29 1.05 21.23
N LEU A 10 1.67 0.08 21.92
CA LEU A 10 0.66 -0.80 21.33
C LEU A 10 -0.62 -0.04 20.96
N VAL A 11 -1.09 0.85 21.84
CA VAL A 11 -2.24 1.71 21.56
C VAL A 11 -1.94 2.59 20.34
N ARG A 12 -0.77 3.23 20.29
CA ARG A 12 -0.39 4.05 19.13
C ARG A 12 -0.28 3.22 17.86
N LEU A 13 0.33 2.03 17.91
CA LEU A 13 0.43 1.13 16.75
C LEU A 13 -0.94 0.72 16.22
N ARG A 14 -1.90 0.44 17.11
CA ARG A 14 -3.28 0.16 16.72
C ARG A 14 -3.89 1.35 15.97
N ASP A 15 -3.72 2.56 16.50
CA ASP A 15 -4.31 3.76 15.92
C ASP A 15 -3.67 4.08 14.55
N VAL A 16 -2.34 3.96 14.43
CA VAL A 16 -1.59 4.07 13.16
C VAL A 16 -2.08 3.07 12.11
N ILE A 17 -2.41 1.82 12.50
CA ILE A 17 -2.99 0.82 11.57
C ILE A 17 -4.40 1.21 11.12
N LEU A 18 -5.18 1.87 11.97
CA LEU A 18 -6.50 2.38 11.59
C LEU A 18 -6.38 3.58 10.65
N GLU A 19 -5.46 4.50 10.92
CA GLU A 19 -5.13 5.64 10.05
C GLU A 19 -4.65 5.16 8.66
N GLU A 20 -3.75 4.17 8.62
CA GLU A 20 -3.25 3.52 7.39
C GLU A 20 -4.41 3.08 6.49
N ARG A 21 -5.46 2.50 7.08
CA ARG A 21 -6.64 2.07 6.33
C ARG A 21 -7.37 3.24 5.70
N GLU A 22 -7.60 4.32 6.44
CA GLU A 22 -8.35 5.47 5.93
C GLU A 22 -7.59 6.13 4.78
N PHE A 23 -6.27 6.30 4.90
CA PHE A 23 -5.44 6.82 3.81
C PHE A 23 -5.41 5.89 2.59
N THR A 24 -5.42 4.57 2.80
CA THR A 24 -5.49 3.59 1.71
C THR A 24 -6.76 3.70 0.89
N LYS A 25 -7.91 3.98 1.52
CA LYS A 25 -9.19 4.09 0.81
C LYS A 25 -9.20 5.26 -0.17
N VAL A 26 -8.51 6.36 0.17
CA VAL A 26 -8.44 7.57 -0.65
C VAL A 26 -7.19 7.62 -1.52
N LEU A 27 -6.30 6.62 -1.44
CA LEU A 27 -5.02 6.56 -2.13
C LEU A 27 -4.13 7.78 -1.84
N ASP A 28 -4.16 8.27 -0.60
CA ASP A 28 -3.28 9.35 -0.16
C ASP A 28 -1.87 8.82 0.09
N MET A 29 -1.04 8.89 -0.94
CA MET A 29 0.30 8.29 -0.94
C MET A 29 1.28 9.01 -0.01
N GLU A 30 1.07 10.30 0.26
CA GLU A 30 1.93 11.09 1.14
C GLU A 30 1.67 10.70 2.60
N SER A 31 0.41 10.78 3.04
CA SER A 31 0.03 10.36 4.39
C SER A 31 0.27 8.86 4.62
N LEU A 32 0.11 8.01 3.60
CA LEU A 32 0.49 6.59 3.71
C LEU A 32 1.98 6.41 4.00
N ALA A 33 2.85 7.20 3.37
CA ALA A 33 4.30 7.08 3.59
C ALA A 33 4.67 7.49 5.02
N GLU A 34 4.07 8.58 5.53
CA GLU A 34 4.28 9.04 6.91
C GLU A 34 3.82 8.00 7.93
N VAL A 35 2.61 7.48 7.77
CA VAL A 35 2.05 6.44 8.66
C VAL A 35 2.84 5.15 8.60
N MET A 36 3.32 4.75 7.41
CA MET A 36 4.19 3.57 7.28
C MET A 36 5.53 3.76 8.00
N GLN A 37 6.10 4.96 7.96
CA GLN A 37 7.33 5.27 8.69
C GLN A 37 7.09 5.17 10.20
N GLU A 38 6.03 5.80 10.71
CA GLU A 38 5.70 5.74 12.13
C GLU A 38 5.43 4.30 12.60
N LYS A 39 4.71 3.52 11.80
CA LYS A 39 4.45 2.09 12.05
C LYS A 39 5.75 1.29 12.19
N GLU A 40 6.72 1.54 11.32
CA GLU A 40 8.02 0.87 11.36
C GLU A 40 8.80 1.23 12.63
N GLU A 41 8.82 2.51 13.01
CA GLU A 41 9.46 2.98 14.24
C GLU A 41 8.83 2.31 15.48
N LEU A 42 7.50 2.24 15.55
CA LEU A 42 6.78 1.56 16.63
C LEU A 42 7.06 0.07 16.69
N ILE A 43 7.12 -0.61 15.54
CA ILE A 43 7.46 -2.04 15.47
C ILE A 43 8.88 -2.28 15.98
N GLN A 44 9.85 -1.43 15.64
CA GLN A 44 11.22 -1.55 16.12
C GLN A 44 11.31 -1.39 17.63
N VAL A 45 10.60 -0.42 18.21
CA VAL A 45 10.53 -0.25 19.67
C VAL A 45 9.90 -1.48 20.33
N LEU A 46 8.78 -1.97 19.79
CA LEU A 46 8.05 -3.12 20.33
C LEU A 46 8.79 -4.45 20.12
N ALA A 47 9.71 -4.55 19.15
CA ALA A 47 10.50 -5.75 18.91
C ALA A 47 11.45 -6.09 20.07
N HIS A 48 11.78 -5.12 20.91
CA HIS A 48 12.61 -5.31 22.11
C HIS A 48 11.82 -5.80 23.33
N VAL A 49 10.49 -5.86 23.24
CA VAL A 49 9.62 -6.30 24.33
C VAL A 49 9.52 -7.83 24.30
N SER A 50 10.06 -8.48 25.33
CA SER A 50 10.11 -9.95 25.44
C SER A 50 8.88 -10.56 26.13
N GLN A 51 8.17 -9.80 26.96
CA GLN A 51 6.95 -10.23 27.65
C GLN A 51 5.88 -9.15 27.52
N LEU A 52 4.68 -9.60 27.16
CA LEU A 52 3.48 -8.77 27.08
C LEU A 52 2.60 -9.07 28.29
N ASP A 53 2.11 -8.03 28.94
CA ASP A 53 1.13 -8.16 30.01
C ASP A 53 -0.20 -8.69 29.47
N ASP A 54 -1.01 -9.30 30.33
CA ASP A 54 -2.28 -9.93 29.92
C ASP A 54 -3.25 -8.91 29.31
N GLU A 55 -3.23 -7.67 29.80
CA GLU A 55 -4.05 -6.55 29.28
C GLU A 55 -3.64 -6.14 27.85
N ASP A 56 -2.34 -6.25 27.53
CA ASP A 56 -1.80 -5.90 26.22
C ASP A 56 -2.07 -6.98 25.16
N LYS A 57 -2.34 -8.23 25.57
CA LYS A 57 -2.61 -9.34 24.66
C LYS A 57 -3.86 -9.12 23.83
N GLU A 58 -4.88 -8.49 24.40
CA GLU A 58 -6.10 -8.13 23.68
C GLU A 58 -5.80 -7.13 22.56
N ILE A 59 -5.06 -6.07 22.87
CA ILE A 59 -4.66 -5.04 21.91
C ILE A 59 -3.80 -5.64 20.80
N ALA A 60 -2.85 -6.50 21.14
CA ALA A 60 -2.03 -7.21 20.14
C ALA A 60 -2.89 -8.10 19.22
N GLY A 61 -3.97 -8.71 19.75
CA GLY A 61 -4.95 -9.45 18.95
C GLY A 61 -5.66 -8.58 17.93
N ILE A 62 -6.13 -7.40 18.36
CA ILE A 62 -6.77 -6.40 17.50
C ILE A 62 -5.79 -5.93 16.41
N ILE A 63 -4.56 -5.56 16.79
CA ILE A 63 -3.50 -5.14 15.86
C ILE A 63 -3.29 -6.18 14.75
N ARG A 64 -3.18 -7.47 15.10
CA ARG A 64 -3.00 -8.55 14.10
C ARG A 64 -4.20 -8.67 13.16
N HIS A 65 -5.42 -8.56 13.70
CA HIS A 65 -6.64 -8.63 12.91
C HIS A 65 -6.73 -7.48 11.92
N GLU A 66 -6.52 -6.25 12.40
CA GLU A 66 -6.60 -5.04 11.59
C GLU A 66 -5.48 -4.97 10.54
N ASN A 67 -4.25 -5.36 10.89
CA ASN A 67 -3.14 -5.41 9.93
C ASN A 67 -3.38 -6.45 8.81
N ARG A 68 -3.95 -7.61 9.15
CA ARG A 68 -4.35 -8.60 8.15
C ARG A 68 -5.42 -8.05 7.21
N ARG A 69 -6.40 -7.32 7.75
CA ARG A 69 -7.44 -6.67 6.96
C ARG A 69 -6.86 -5.60 6.03
N ASN A 70 -5.91 -4.80 6.49
CA ASN A 70 -5.22 -3.81 5.67
C ASN A 70 -4.40 -4.49 4.55
N ALA A 71 -3.71 -5.60 4.85
CA ALA A 71 -3.00 -6.36 3.82
C ALA A 71 -3.93 -6.85 2.68
N TYR A 72 -5.15 -7.28 3.01
CA TYR A 72 -6.15 -7.62 1.99
C TYR A 72 -6.60 -6.39 1.19
N LEU A 73 -6.81 -5.26 1.84
CA LEU A 73 -7.15 -4.00 1.17
C LEU A 73 -6.05 -3.60 0.18
N PHE A 74 -4.80 -3.57 0.61
CA PHE A 74 -3.66 -3.28 -0.27
C PHE A 74 -3.59 -4.21 -1.47
N LYS A 75 -3.76 -5.51 -1.24
CA LYS A 75 -3.77 -6.49 -2.33
C LYS A 75 -4.89 -6.21 -3.33
N ALA A 76 -6.10 -5.92 -2.86
CA ALA A 76 -7.24 -5.60 -3.71
C ALA A 76 -7.00 -4.31 -4.51
N THR A 77 -6.54 -3.25 -3.84
CA THR A 77 -6.23 -1.95 -4.44
C THR A 77 -5.14 -2.06 -5.51
N LEU A 78 -4.05 -2.80 -5.24
CA LEU A 78 -2.99 -3.05 -6.23
C LEU A 78 -3.49 -3.84 -7.44
N GLY A 79 -4.37 -4.82 -7.21
CA GLY A 79 -5.04 -5.56 -8.29
C GLY A 79 -5.86 -4.63 -9.18
N TRP A 80 -6.69 -3.79 -8.57
CA TRP A 80 -7.51 -2.80 -9.27
C TRP A 80 -6.67 -1.79 -10.07
N ILE A 81 -5.56 -1.29 -9.50
CA ILE A 81 -4.62 -0.39 -10.22
C ILE A 81 -4.03 -1.11 -11.43
N ARG A 82 -3.58 -2.36 -11.29
CA ARG A 82 -3.02 -3.15 -12.40
C ARG A 82 -4.04 -3.36 -13.51
N GLU A 83 -5.26 -3.78 -13.18
CA GLU A 83 -6.34 -3.96 -14.15
C GLU A 83 -6.67 -2.66 -14.89
N THR A 84 -6.68 -1.55 -14.17
CA THR A 84 -6.90 -0.21 -14.74
C THR A 84 -5.79 0.18 -15.71
N MET A 85 -4.52 -0.08 -15.36
CA MET A 85 -3.38 0.16 -16.26
C MET A 85 -3.44 -0.72 -17.51
N GLU A 86 -3.80 -2.00 -17.39
CA GLU A 86 -3.99 -2.90 -18.53
C GLU A 86 -5.11 -2.43 -19.46
N PHE A 87 -6.21 -1.93 -18.90
CA PHE A 87 -7.31 -1.36 -19.66
C PHE A 87 -6.86 -0.13 -20.47
N PHE A 88 -6.13 0.80 -19.86
CA PHE A 88 -5.59 1.95 -20.58
C PHE A 88 -4.55 1.54 -21.63
N GLY A 89 -3.66 0.60 -21.31
CA GLY A 89 -2.69 0.06 -22.25
C GLY A 89 -3.33 -0.54 -23.51
N LYS A 90 -4.48 -1.21 -23.37
CA LYS A 90 -5.27 -1.76 -24.49
C LYS A 90 -5.94 -0.68 -25.36
N ARG A 91 -6.23 0.51 -24.84
CA ARG A 91 -6.84 1.61 -25.61
C ARG A 91 -5.82 2.50 -26.31
N THR A 92 -4.58 2.57 -25.82
CA THR A 92 -3.50 3.37 -26.43
C THR A 92 -2.90 2.71 -27.67
N VAL A 93 -3.14 1.42 -27.89
CA VAL A 93 -2.95 0.79 -29.21
C VAL A 93 -4.11 1.25 -30.10
N ALA A 94 -4.01 2.47 -30.63
CA ALA A 94 -4.73 2.81 -31.84
C ALA A 94 -4.26 1.82 -32.90
N SER A 95 -5.11 0.87 -33.24
CA SER A 95 -4.99 0.09 -34.46
C SER A 95 -5.04 1.07 -35.62
N SER A 96 -3.90 1.64 -35.98
CA SER A 96 -3.77 2.43 -37.21
C SER A 96 -3.93 1.44 -38.35
N TYR A 97 -5.06 1.50 -39.05
CA TYR A 97 -5.22 0.82 -40.32
C TYR A 97 -4.23 1.47 -41.30
N SER A 98 -3.11 0.78 -41.55
CA SER A 98 -2.27 1.05 -42.71
C SER A 98 -3.10 0.81 -43.97
N ALA A 99 -2.93 1.66 -44.99
CA ALA A 99 -3.59 1.52 -46.29
C ALA A 99 -3.25 0.21 -47.02
N ASP A 100 -2.28 -0.55 -46.50
CA ASP A 100 -1.97 -1.92 -46.89
C ASP A 100 -2.18 -2.83 -45.66
N ALA A 101 -3.07 -3.81 -45.79
CA ALA A 101 -3.73 -4.55 -44.72
C ALA A 101 -2.81 -5.51 -43.91
N GLY A 102 -1.80 -4.96 -43.23
CA GLY A 102 -0.95 -5.68 -42.29
C GLY A 102 -1.09 -5.13 -40.87
N MET A 103 -1.69 -5.90 -39.95
CA MET A 103 -1.64 -5.58 -38.52
C MET A 103 -0.23 -5.86 -37.98
N ILE A 104 0.53 -4.83 -37.65
CA ILE A 104 1.79 -4.96 -36.91
C ILE A 104 1.50 -4.74 -35.43
N ASN A 105 1.54 -5.81 -34.63
CA ASN A 105 1.44 -5.72 -33.18
C ASN A 105 2.71 -5.07 -32.62
N SER A 106 2.63 -3.79 -32.22
CA SER A 106 3.72 -3.11 -31.53
C SER A 106 3.86 -3.65 -30.10
N LYS A 107 4.75 -4.62 -29.89
CA LYS A 107 5.23 -4.96 -28.55
C LYS A 107 6.10 -3.81 -28.04
N VAL A 108 5.63 -3.06 -27.04
CA VAL A 108 6.47 -2.11 -26.31
C VAL A 108 6.72 -2.62 -24.91
N ASN A 109 7.91 -3.18 -24.69
CA ASN A 109 8.55 -3.25 -23.38
C ASN A 109 8.95 -1.82 -22.96
N GLY A 110 8.32 -1.30 -21.90
CA GLY A 110 8.97 -0.44 -20.91
C GLY A 110 9.56 0.92 -21.33
N ARG A 111 9.02 1.64 -22.33
CA ARG A 111 9.46 3.02 -22.62
C ARG A 111 8.29 3.97 -22.86
N LEU A 112 7.68 4.40 -21.76
CA LEU A 112 6.80 5.57 -21.75
C LEU A 112 7.69 6.82 -21.67
N LEU A 113 7.51 7.75 -22.61
CA LEU A 113 8.11 9.10 -22.66
C LEU A 113 9.55 9.20 -23.19
N SER A 114 9.66 9.28 -24.51
CA SER A 114 10.79 9.89 -25.20
C SER A 114 10.26 10.68 -26.39
N GLY A 115 9.47 11.72 -26.11
CA GLY A 115 9.06 12.71 -27.10
C GLY A 115 9.92 13.97 -26.95
N LYS A 116 10.69 14.31 -27.98
CA LYS A 116 11.02 15.71 -28.28
C LYS A 116 10.01 16.17 -29.33
N VAL A 117 9.39 17.32 -29.07
CA VAL A 117 8.62 18.11 -30.05
C VAL A 117 9.59 18.63 -31.11
#